data_AF-A0A940TSG4-F1
#
_entry.id   AF-A0A940TSG4-F1
#
_cell.length_a   1.000
_cell.length_b   1.000
_cell.length_c   1.000
_cell.angle_alpha   90.00
_cell.angle_beta   90.00
_cell.angle_gamma   90.00
#
_symmetry.space_group_name_H-M   'P 1'
#
loop_
_entity.id
_entity.type
_entity.pdbx_description
1 polymer ?
#
loop_
_entity_poly.entity_id
_entity_poly.type
_entity_poly.pdbx_seq_one_letter_code
_entity_poly.pdbx_strand_id
1 'polypeptide(L)'
;RMKRAGYRIRLSKNLQVKHLKRWHVRSLLKSDFFDRALPWTDLILRHRGFINDLNLRASSRLEVVLTYGFLAALVGAYWHSGSLIAAGACAVFLIIIGRSVYQFFLRKRGIWFTIRAIPWRWFYNFYCGLAFAIGFGKFFFSRQNSPQVDWLALQKGSSDKT
;
A
#
# COMPACT_ATOMS: atom_id res chain seq x y z
N ARG A 1 -18.37 8.74 3.85
CA ARG A 1 -19.44 9.71 3.53
C ARG A 1 -20.82 9.04 3.56
N MET A 2 -21.15 8.12 2.64
CA MET A 2 -22.46 7.42 2.64
C MET A 2 -22.79 6.68 3.95
N LYS A 3 -21.85 5.89 4.50
CA LYS A 3 -22.02 5.26 5.83
C LYS A 3 -22.27 6.29 6.96
N ARG A 4 -21.61 7.44 6.88
CA ARG A 4 -21.69 8.50 7.90
C ARG A 4 -23.03 9.25 7.86
N ALA A 5 -23.71 9.19 6.71
CA ALA A 5 -25.06 9.72 6.50
C ALA A 5 -26.17 8.66 6.69
N GLY A 6 -25.86 7.49 7.29
CA GLY A 6 -26.86 6.46 7.63
C GLY A 6 -27.28 5.51 6.49
N TYR A 7 -26.74 5.67 5.27
CA TYR A 7 -27.10 4.81 4.14
C TYR A 7 -26.51 3.39 4.26
N ARG A 8 -27.30 2.39 3.85
CA ARG A 8 -26.90 0.97 3.79
C ARG A 8 -26.34 0.64 2.41
N ILE A 9 -25.10 0.14 2.36
CA ILE A 9 -24.46 -0.34 1.14
C ILE A 9 -24.71 -1.84 1.03
N ARG A 10 -25.36 -2.30 -0.05
CA ARG A 10 -25.57 -3.72 -0.35
C ARG A 10 -24.76 -4.13 -1.58
N LEU A 11 -24.11 -5.29 -1.52
CA LEU A 11 -23.42 -5.91 -2.65
C LEU A 11 -24.33 -6.99 -3.25
N SER A 12 -24.85 -6.75 -4.46
CA SER A 12 -25.65 -7.75 -5.19
C SER A 12 -24.72 -8.73 -5.92
N LYS A 13 -24.56 -9.94 -5.38
CA LYS A 13 -23.70 -10.98 -5.97
C LYS A 13 -24.28 -11.61 -7.25
N ASN A 14 -25.58 -11.39 -7.51
CA ASN A 14 -26.30 -11.96 -8.65
C ASN A 14 -26.11 -11.12 -9.93
N LEU A 15 -25.71 -9.85 -9.80
CA LEU A 15 -25.38 -8.98 -10.92
C LEU A 15 -23.91 -9.16 -11.29
N GLN A 16 -23.65 -10.03 -12.27
CA GLN A 16 -22.32 -10.18 -12.85
C GLN A 16 -22.17 -9.26 -14.06
N VAL A 17 -21.29 -8.28 -13.94
CA VAL A 17 -20.90 -7.40 -15.05
C VAL A 17 -19.46 -7.66 -15.43
N LYS A 18 -19.18 -7.58 -16.73
CA LYS A 18 -17.82 -7.74 -17.26
C LYS A 18 -17.12 -6.38 -17.30
N HIS A 19 -16.05 -6.25 -16.52
CA HIS A 19 -15.18 -5.08 -16.64
C HIS A 19 -14.33 -5.21 -17.91
N LEU A 20 -14.70 -4.49 -18.96
CA LEU A 20 -13.99 -4.47 -20.26
C LEU A 20 -12.78 -3.51 -20.26
N LYS A 21 -12.22 -3.20 -19.07
CA LYS A 21 -11.06 -2.33 -18.97
C LYS A 21 -9.84 -3.03 -19.54
N ARG A 22 -9.26 -2.47 -20.60
CA ARG A 22 -7.99 -2.92 -21.16
C ARG A 22 -6.86 -2.50 -20.22
N TRP A 23 -6.17 -3.49 -19.63
CA TRP A 23 -5.06 -3.25 -18.72
C TRP A 23 -3.73 -3.34 -19.46
N HIS A 24 -3.08 -2.18 -19.62
CA HIS A 24 -1.66 -2.13 -19.95
C HIS A 24 -0.84 -2.04 -18.66
N VAL A 25 0.40 -2.55 -18.65
CA VAL A 25 1.30 -2.50 -17.48
C VAL A 25 1.41 -1.07 -16.93
N ARG A 26 1.56 -0.08 -17.81
CA ARG A 26 1.61 1.35 -17.41
C ARG A 26 0.29 1.84 -16.82
N SER A 27 -0.85 1.47 -17.40
CA SER A 27 -2.16 1.85 -16.87
C SER A 27 -2.44 1.19 -15.52
N LEU A 28 -1.98 -0.04 -15.34
CA LEU A 28 -2.09 -0.77 -14.08
C LEU A 28 -1.24 -0.11 -13.01
N LEU A 29 0.05 0.12 -13.28
CA LEU A 29 0.96 0.80 -12.36
C LEU A 29 0.47 2.21 -12.02
N LYS A 30 0.03 3.00 -13.02
CA LYS A 30 -0.50 4.35 -12.78
C LYS A 30 -1.71 4.30 -11.85
N SER A 31 -2.67 3.42 -12.11
CA SER A 31 -3.86 3.34 -11.27
C SER A 31 -3.56 2.79 -9.87
N ASP A 32 -2.68 1.81 -9.76
CA ASP A 32 -2.37 1.23 -8.45
C ASP A 32 -1.53 2.19 -7.60
N PHE A 33 -0.61 2.95 -8.21
CA PHE A 33 0.20 3.95 -7.50
C PHE A 33 -0.58 5.24 -7.19
N PHE A 34 -1.09 5.91 -8.21
CA PHE A 34 -1.69 7.24 -8.07
C PHE A 34 -3.14 7.19 -7.59
N ASP A 35 -3.95 6.29 -8.12
CA ASP A 35 -5.39 6.26 -7.80
C ASP A 35 -5.66 5.47 -6.51
N ARG A 36 -4.70 4.66 -6.04
CA ARG A 36 -4.87 3.79 -4.88
C ARG A 36 -3.83 4.01 -3.80
N ALA A 37 -2.55 3.77 -4.05
CA ALA A 37 -1.54 3.81 -2.99
C ALA A 37 -1.46 5.18 -2.30
N LEU A 38 -1.44 6.27 -3.06
CA LEU A 38 -1.39 7.63 -2.50
C LEU A 38 -2.65 8.02 -1.70
N PRO A 39 -3.89 7.89 -2.22
CA PRO A 39 -5.10 8.20 -1.44
C PRO A 39 -5.25 7.33 -0.19
N TRP A 40 -4.88 6.05 -0.27
CA TRP A 40 -4.92 5.16 0.90
C TRP A 40 -3.90 5.57 1.95
N THR A 41 -2.69 5.96 1.54
CA THR A 41 -1.67 6.48 2.46
C THR A 41 -2.15 7.75 3.17
N ASP A 42 -2.72 8.71 2.42
CA ASP A 42 -3.29 9.93 2.98
C ASP A 42 -4.43 9.64 3.98
N LEU A 43 -5.31 8.68 3.66
CA LEU A 43 -6.40 8.29 4.55
C LEU A 43 -5.88 7.63 5.86
N ILE A 44 -4.89 6.75 5.76
CA ILE A 44 -4.25 6.09 6.93
C ILE A 44 -3.61 7.14 7.84
N LEU A 45 -2.88 8.10 7.25
CA LEU A 45 -2.19 9.15 8.00
C LEU A 45 -3.17 10.14 8.65
N ARG A 46 -4.23 10.54 7.94
CA ARG A 46 -5.25 11.46 8.47
C ARG A 46 -6.10 10.87 9.57
N HIS A 47 -6.43 9.58 9.50
CA HIS A 47 -7.35 8.97 10.47
C HIS A 47 -6.62 8.23 11.59
N ARG A 48 -5.29 8.07 11.53
CA ARG A 48 -4.44 7.33 12.50
C ARG A 48 -4.91 5.91 12.86
N GLY A 49 -5.99 5.45 12.23
CA GLY A 49 -6.49 4.10 12.32
C GLY A 49 -5.63 3.25 11.42
N PHE A 50 -4.67 2.55 12.01
CA PHE A 50 -4.12 1.34 11.41
C PHE A 50 -5.22 0.28 11.38
N ILE A 51 -6.24 0.48 10.55
CA ILE A 51 -7.28 -0.51 10.33
C ILE A 51 -6.56 -1.68 9.69
N ASN A 52 -6.42 -2.76 10.45
CA ASN A 52 -5.81 -4.02 10.02
C ASN A 52 -6.81 -4.74 9.12
N ASP A 53 -7.14 -4.09 8.00
CA ASP A 53 -8.10 -4.56 7.03
C ASP A 53 -7.44 -5.54 6.06
N LEU A 54 -8.26 -6.23 5.27
CA LEU A 54 -7.84 -7.33 4.38
C LEU A 54 -6.72 -6.96 3.38
N ASN A 55 -6.49 -5.66 3.12
CA ASN A 55 -5.42 -5.14 2.24
C ASN A 55 -4.17 -4.59 2.97
N LEU A 56 -4.19 -4.43 4.30
CA LEU A 56 -3.10 -3.79 5.08
C LEU A 56 -2.62 -4.68 6.23
N ARG A 57 -2.66 -6.01 6.03
CA ARG A 57 -2.15 -7.00 6.98
C ARG A 57 -0.72 -6.66 7.39
N ALA A 58 -0.37 -6.92 8.65
CA ALA A 58 0.98 -6.79 9.18
C ALA A 58 2.04 -7.49 8.31
N SER A 59 1.67 -8.61 7.67
CA SER A 59 2.49 -9.34 6.70
C SER A 59 2.95 -8.45 5.53
N SER A 60 2.07 -7.62 4.98
CA SER A 60 2.42 -6.70 3.88
C SER A 60 3.39 -5.61 4.34
N ARG A 61 3.31 -5.17 5.60
CA ARG A 61 4.26 -4.18 6.16
C ARG A 61 5.63 -4.79 6.36
N LEU A 62 5.68 -6.02 6.87
CA LEU A 62 6.93 -6.79 6.98
C LEU A 62 7.54 -7.02 5.60
N GLU A 63 6.75 -7.37 4.59
CA GLU A 63 7.25 -7.48 3.21
C GLU A 63 7.91 -6.19 2.70
N VAL A 64 7.34 -5.02 3.00
CA VAL A 64 7.95 -3.73 2.64
C VAL A 64 9.27 -3.51 3.38
N VAL A 65 9.30 -3.69 4.70
CA VAL A 65 10.53 -3.53 5.51
C VAL A 65 11.62 -4.47 5.03
N LEU A 66 11.28 -5.74 4.77
CA LEU A 66 12.22 -6.73 4.27
C LEU A 66 12.70 -6.42 2.85
N THR A 67 11.86 -5.81 2.01
CA THR A 67 12.27 -5.40 0.65
C THR A 67 13.32 -4.29 0.72
N TYR A 68 13.16 -3.30 1.62
CA TYR A 68 14.20 -2.30 1.84
C TYR A 68 15.44 -2.86 2.54
N GLY A 69 15.28 -3.77 3.49
CA GLY A 69 16.38 -4.49 4.13
C GLY A 69 17.21 -5.29 3.12
N PHE A 70 16.55 -5.99 2.19
CA PHE A 70 17.18 -6.69 1.08
C PHE A 70 17.98 -5.75 0.18
N LEU A 71 17.40 -4.62 -0.23
CA LEU A 71 18.09 -3.63 -1.06
C LEU A 71 19.28 -2.99 -0.34
N ALA A 72 19.13 -2.65 0.95
CA ALA A 72 20.22 -2.12 1.76
C ALA A 72 21.36 -3.13 1.94
N ALA A 73 21.03 -4.40 2.17
CA ALA A 73 22.00 -5.48 2.27
C ALA A 73 22.73 -5.74 0.93
N LEU A 74 22.04 -5.62 -0.21
CA LEU A 74 22.68 -5.70 -1.53
C LEU A 74 23.65 -4.54 -1.77
N VAL A 75 23.32 -3.32 -1.38
CA VAL A 75 24.24 -2.18 -1.48
C VAL A 75 25.43 -2.36 -0.51
N GLY A 76 25.15 -2.80 0.72
CA GLY A 76 26.17 -3.09 1.73
C GLY A 76 27.13 -4.22 1.35
N ALA A 77 26.69 -5.14 0.49
CA ALA A 77 27.53 -6.21 -0.04
C ALA A 77 28.74 -5.71 -0.85
N TYR A 78 28.70 -4.46 -1.32
CA TYR A 78 29.85 -3.82 -1.95
C TYR A 78 31.01 -3.59 -0.95
N TRP A 79 30.69 -3.38 0.33
CA TRP A 79 31.69 -3.15 1.38
C TRP A 79 31.97 -4.39 2.24
N HIS A 80 30.98 -5.26 2.44
CA HIS A 80 31.13 -6.42 3.31
C HIS A 80 30.48 -7.67 2.72
N SER A 81 31.28 -8.71 2.47
CA SER A 81 30.80 -9.98 1.88
C SER A 81 29.73 -10.66 2.74
N GLY A 82 29.75 -10.46 4.07
CA GLY A 82 28.72 -10.97 4.98
C GLY A 82 27.32 -10.39 4.73
N SER A 83 27.21 -9.23 4.08
CA SER A 83 25.91 -8.64 3.72
C SER A 83 25.18 -9.43 2.63
N LEU A 84 25.88 -10.27 1.85
CA LEU A 84 25.23 -11.19 0.91
C LEU A 84 24.39 -12.26 1.63
N ILE A 85 24.84 -12.72 2.79
CA ILE A 85 24.09 -13.69 3.62
C ILE A 85 22.82 -13.01 4.15
N ALA A 86 22.93 -11.76 4.61
CA ALA A 86 21.78 -10.97 5.04
C ALA A 86 20.78 -10.74 3.89
N ALA A 87 21.26 -10.41 2.69
CA ALA A 87 20.42 -10.26 1.51
C ALA A 87 19.71 -11.58 1.15
N GLY A 88 20.43 -12.71 1.17
CA GLY A 88 19.85 -14.04 0.96
C GLY A 88 18.77 -14.37 2.00
N ALA A 89 19.02 -14.10 3.27
CA ALA A 89 18.05 -14.30 4.34
C ALA A 89 16.79 -13.44 4.13
N CYS A 90 16.94 -12.15 3.83
CA CYS A 90 15.81 -11.27 3.53
C CYS A 90 14.99 -11.78 2.33
N ALA A 91 15.65 -12.23 1.25
CA ALA A 91 14.97 -12.79 0.08
C ALA A 91 14.16 -14.05 0.42
N VAL A 92 14.71 -14.95 1.24
CA VAL A 92 14.00 -16.15 1.71
C VAL A 92 12.79 -15.76 2.55
N PHE A 93 12.92 -14.85 3.51
CA PHE A 93 11.80 -14.40 4.33
C PHE A 93 10.70 -13.72 3.49
N LEU A 94 11.06 -12.93 2.47
CA LEU A 94 10.10 -12.34 1.53
C LEU A 94 9.26 -13.42 0.81
N ILE A 95 9.90 -14.52 0.42
CA ILE A 95 9.20 -15.64 -0.22
C ILE A 95 8.28 -16.35 0.79
N ILE A 96 8.73 -16.56 2.03
CA ILE A 96 7.95 -17.23 3.08
C ILE A 96 6.70 -16.43 3.46
N ILE A 97 6.83 -15.13 3.68
CA ILE A 97 5.68 -14.28 4.05
C ILE A 97 4.67 -14.22 2.89
N GLY A 98 5.17 -14.13 1.65
CA GLY A 98 4.35 -14.09 0.43
C GLY A 98 3.81 -15.45 -0.05
N ARG A 99 4.12 -16.56 0.65
CA ARG A 99 3.89 -17.95 0.16
C ARG A 99 2.46 -18.24 -0.28
N SER A 100 1.46 -17.67 0.40
CA SER A 100 0.05 -17.90 0.09
C SER A 100 -0.32 -17.43 -1.31
N VAL A 101 0.29 -16.34 -1.77
CA VAL A 101 0.06 -15.78 -3.11
C VAL A 101 0.82 -16.58 -4.17
N TYR A 102 2.04 -17.00 -3.87
CA TYR A 102 2.79 -17.88 -4.77
C TYR A 102 2.12 -19.25 -4.94
N GLN A 103 1.56 -19.83 -3.87
CA GLN A 103 0.76 -21.05 -3.94
C GLN A 103 -0.50 -20.87 -4.78
N PHE A 104 -1.17 -19.73 -4.70
CA PHE A 104 -2.31 -19.42 -5.55
C PHE A 104 -1.91 -19.35 -7.03
N PHE A 105 -0.79 -18.69 -7.36
CA PHE A 105 -0.28 -18.63 -8.74
C PHE A 105 0.12 -20.01 -9.26
N LEU A 106 0.76 -20.81 -8.42
CA LEU A 106 1.15 -22.18 -8.74
C LEU A 106 -0.08 -23.01 -9.13
N ARG A 107 -1.15 -22.95 -8.34
CA ARG A 107 -2.40 -23.69 -8.57
C ARG A 107 -3.17 -23.23 -9.81
N LYS A 108 -3.04 -21.96 -10.20
CA LYS A 108 -3.85 -21.39 -11.29
C LYS A 108 -3.12 -21.29 -12.63
N ARG A 109 -1.80 -21.07 -12.62
CA ARG A 109 -1.00 -20.76 -13.83
C ARG A 109 0.32 -21.53 -13.93
N GLY A 110 0.66 -22.35 -12.94
CA GLY A 110 1.84 -23.22 -12.95
C GLY A 110 3.14 -22.56 -12.46
N ILE A 111 4.21 -23.37 -12.38
CA ILE A 111 5.52 -23.01 -11.80
C ILE A 111 6.19 -21.84 -12.53
N TRP A 112 6.23 -21.89 -13.87
CA TRP A 112 6.88 -20.88 -14.69
C TRP A 112 6.29 -19.47 -14.50
N PHE A 113 4.97 -19.39 -14.33
CA PHE A 113 4.31 -18.12 -14.05
C PHE A 113 4.69 -17.59 -12.66
N THR A 114 4.74 -18.47 -11.66
CA THR A 114 5.11 -18.11 -10.29
C THR A 114 6.53 -17.57 -10.20
N ILE A 115 7.51 -18.22 -10.85
CA ILE A 115 8.91 -17.76 -10.84
C ILE A 115 9.02 -16.34 -11.43
N ARG A 116 8.35 -16.09 -12.57
CA ARG A 116 8.32 -14.77 -13.21
C ARG A 116 7.57 -13.72 -12.38
N ALA A 117 6.65 -14.13 -11.52
CA ALA A 117 5.89 -13.24 -10.65
C ALA A 117 6.65 -12.79 -9.40
N ILE A 118 7.70 -13.51 -8.98
CA ILE A 118 8.49 -13.17 -7.77
C ILE A 118 9.14 -11.78 -7.89
N PRO A 119 9.92 -11.47 -8.96
CA PRO A 119 10.52 -10.14 -9.10
C PRO A 119 9.47 -9.02 -9.17
N TRP A 120 8.35 -9.28 -9.86
CA TRP A 120 7.23 -8.33 -9.94
C TRP A 120 6.61 -8.03 -8.58
N ARG A 121 6.54 -9.04 -7.71
CA ARG A 121 6.03 -8.86 -6.34
C ARG A 121 6.98 -8.03 -5.48
N TRP A 122 8.29 -8.20 -5.62
CA TRP A 122 9.27 -7.39 -4.91
C TRP A 122 9.23 -5.93 -5.39
N PHE A 123 9.12 -5.72 -6.71
CA PHE A 123 8.92 -4.40 -7.29
C PHE A 123 7.63 -3.73 -6.77
N TYR A 124 6.55 -4.51 -6.62
CA TYR A 124 5.30 -4.04 -6.03
C TYR A 124 5.49 -3.51 -4.60
N ASN A 125 6.18 -4.29 -3.77
CA ASN A 125 6.44 -3.92 -2.38
C ASN A 125 7.33 -2.66 -2.29
N PHE A 126 8.32 -2.54 -3.19
CA PHE A 126 9.17 -1.37 -3.27
C PHE A 126 8.39 -0.08 -3.57
N TYR A 127 7.55 -0.06 -4.63
CA TYR A 127 6.82 1.17 -4.95
C TYR A 127 5.75 1.51 -3.90
N CYS A 128 5.12 0.49 -3.29
CA CYS A 128 4.16 0.70 -2.19
C CYS A 128 4.84 1.36 -0.99
N GLY A 129 6.05 0.91 -0.65
CA GLY A 129 6.89 1.55 0.35
C GLY A 129 7.24 3.00 0.00
N LEU A 130 7.57 3.26 -1.26
CA LEU A 130 7.91 4.60 -1.73
C LEU A 130 6.71 5.55 -1.66
N ALA A 131 5.52 5.09 -2.09
CA ALA A 131 4.28 5.85 -1.97
C ALA A 131 3.97 6.19 -0.50
N PHE A 132 4.20 5.24 0.42
CA PHE A 132 4.05 5.47 1.85
C PHE A 132 5.04 6.51 2.38
N ALA A 133 6.33 6.42 2.01
CA ALA A 133 7.35 7.38 2.40
C ALA A 133 7.05 8.79 1.90
N ILE A 134 6.61 8.93 0.64
CA ILE A 134 6.18 10.20 0.05
C ILE A 134 4.96 10.75 0.81
N GLY A 135 3.94 9.93 1.05
CA GLY A 135 2.75 10.36 1.80
C GLY A 135 3.09 10.78 3.24
N PHE A 136 3.98 10.04 3.91
CA PHE A 136 4.47 10.36 5.24
C PHE A 136 5.24 11.69 5.26
N GLY A 137 6.14 11.90 4.29
CA GLY A 137 6.86 13.17 4.12
C GLY A 137 5.89 14.34 3.90
N LYS A 138 4.95 14.21 2.97
CA LYS A 138 3.91 15.24 2.73
C LYS A 138 3.07 15.51 3.96
N PHE A 139 2.69 14.48 4.73
CA PHE A 139 1.95 14.67 5.98
C PHE A 139 2.79 15.42 7.03
N PHE A 140 4.07 15.10 7.18
CA PHE A 140 4.96 15.80 8.12
C PHE A 140 5.12 17.28 7.74
N PHE A 141 5.37 17.58 6.46
CA PHE A 141 5.48 18.95 5.95
C PHE A 141 4.14 19.72 6.01
N SER A 142 3.01 19.10 5.64
CA SER A 142 1.69 19.75 5.73
C SER A 142 1.23 19.94 7.18
N ARG A 143 1.66 19.09 8.12
CA ARG A 143 1.36 19.27 9.55
C ARG A 143 2.13 20.45 10.15
N GLN A 144 3.26 20.82 9.55
CA GLN A 144 4.00 22.03 9.92
C GLN A 144 3.39 23.31 9.31
N ASN A 145 2.65 23.19 8.20
CA ASN A 145 2.08 24.32 7.44
C ASN A 145 0.54 24.46 7.49
N SER A 146 -0.17 23.61 8.23
CA SER A 146 -1.62 23.75 8.36
C SER A 146 -1.94 24.63 9.57
N PRO A 147 -2.34 25.90 9.40
CA PRO A 147 -3.02 26.61 10.48
C PRO A 147 -4.23 25.78 10.87
N GLN A 148 -4.34 25.52 12.16
CA GLN A 148 -5.44 24.78 12.76
C GLN A 148 -6.72 25.55 12.43
N VAL A 149 -7.47 25.12 11.41
CA VAL A 149 -8.75 25.73 11.07
C VAL A 149 -9.68 25.42 12.23
N ASP A 150 -9.91 26.42 13.07
CA ASP A 150 -10.70 26.31 14.27
C ASP A 150 -12.18 26.27 13.88
N TRP A 151 -12.69 25.06 13.65
CA TRP A 151 -14.08 24.83 13.22
C TRP A 151 -15.10 25.39 14.22
N LEU A 152 -14.69 25.64 15.47
CA LEU A 152 -15.49 26.31 16.50
C LEU A 152 -15.72 27.80 16.18
N ALA A 153 -14.78 28.48 15.51
CA ALA A 153 -14.91 29.89 15.13
C ALA A 153 -15.92 30.09 13.99
N LEU A 154 -15.96 29.15 13.03
CA LEU A 154 -16.93 29.18 11.92
C LEU A 154 -18.36 28.87 12.39
N GLN A 155 -18.51 28.09 13.47
CA GLN A 155 -19.82 27.72 14.00
C GLN A 155 -20.42 28.85 14.87
N LYS A 156 -19.60 29.62 15.60
CA LYS A 156 -20.06 30.79 16.36
C LYS A 156 -20.53 31.95 15.47
N GLY A 157 -19.83 32.23 14.36
CA GLY A 157 -20.19 33.34 13.46
C GLY A 157 -21.52 33.16 12.70
N SER A 158 -22.06 31.94 12.66
CA SER A 158 -23.37 31.65 12.05
C SER A 158 -24.54 31.77 13.04
N SER A 159 -24.29 31.80 14.35
CA SER A 159 -25.33 31.84 15.37
C SER A 159 -25.70 33.26 15.81
N ASP A 160 -24.85 34.26 15.52
CA ASP A 160 -25.07 35.68 15.89
C ASP A 160 -25.83 36.48 14.81
N LYS A 161 -26.40 35.81 13.79
CA LYS A 161 -27.14 36.44 12.68
C LYS A 161 -28.65 36.14 12.69
N THR A 162 -29.20 35.75 13.83
CA THR A 162 -30.64 35.61 14.09
C THR A 162 -31.00 36.36 15.36
#